data_AF-A0A3N9XKV8-F1
#
_entry.id   AF-A0A3N9XKV8-F1
#
_cell.length_a   1.000
_cell.length_b   1.000
_cell.length_c   1.000
_cell.angle_alpha   90.00
_cell.angle_beta   90.00
_cell.angle_gamma   90.00
#
_symmetry.space_group_name_H-M   'P 1'
#
loop_
_entity.id
_entity.type
_entity.pdbx_description
1 polymer ?
#
loop_
_entity_poly.entity_id
_entity_poly.type
_entity_poly.pdbx_seq_one_letter_code
_entity_poly.pdbx_strand_id
1 'polypeptide(L)'
;MTLDRPPPETGDPLDLDPTLQPGESGYFAGEWLEYQHDCGRRFESAYAGTLVRRWEGWAVWECTRDVAAAAVTDQEAARRHWRAVYEAQGVTEPKLSRTLDADVCPMAWDGDVIVVDRRALGEDAEYLRIEPNERGRYVVMGGLWTWEEVPVDAADTVHGTVTV
;
A
#
# COMPACT_ATOMS: atom_id res chain seq x y z
N MET A 1 18.42 7.40 -19.98
CA MET A 1 19.13 6.75 -18.86
C MET A 1 18.09 5.98 -18.09
N THR A 2 17.95 4.70 -18.42
CA THR A 2 17.14 3.73 -17.68
C THR A 2 17.83 3.50 -16.34
N LEU A 3 17.13 3.77 -15.24
CA LEU A 3 17.51 3.23 -13.94
C LEU A 3 17.14 1.76 -14.00
N ASP A 4 18.05 0.93 -14.51
CA ASP A 4 17.93 -0.51 -14.39
C ASP A 4 17.95 -0.84 -12.90
N ARG A 5 16.77 -1.26 -12.39
CA ARG A 5 16.62 -1.85 -11.07
C ARG A 5 17.62 -3.02 -10.98
N PRO A 6 18.52 -3.05 -9.99
CA PRO A 6 19.37 -4.23 -9.80
C PRO A 6 18.47 -5.46 -9.63
N PRO A 7 18.85 -6.62 -10.20
CA PRO A 7 18.09 -7.84 -10.02
C PRO A 7 17.96 -8.14 -8.52
N PRO A 8 16.81 -8.67 -8.05
CA PRO A 8 16.66 -9.04 -6.65
C PRO A 8 17.72 -10.10 -6.33
N GLU A 9 18.76 -9.71 -5.61
CA GLU A 9 19.65 -10.65 -4.97
C GLU A 9 18.82 -11.39 -3.92
N THR A 10 18.85 -12.72 -3.99
CA THR A 10 18.08 -13.66 -3.17
C THR A 10 18.41 -13.48 -1.70
N GLY A 11 17.73 -12.54 -1.06
CA GLY A 11 17.44 -12.63 0.36
C GLY A 11 16.60 -13.87 0.64
N ASP A 12 16.67 -14.38 1.87
CA ASP A 12 15.78 -15.43 2.35
C ASP A 12 14.33 -15.01 2.01
N PRO A 13 13.57 -15.85 1.28
CA PRO A 13 12.19 -15.55 0.96
C PRO A 13 11.45 -15.30 2.27
N LEU A 14 10.68 -14.21 2.32
CA LEU A 14 9.64 -14.09 3.34
C LEU A 14 8.82 -15.37 3.35
N ASP A 15 8.59 -15.93 4.53
CA ASP A 15 7.62 -17.02 4.72
C ASP A 15 6.21 -16.43 4.61
N LEU A 16 5.86 -15.96 3.41
CA LEU A 16 4.50 -15.63 3.03
C LEU A 16 3.65 -16.83 3.40
N ASP A 17 2.44 -16.67 3.94
CA ASP A 17 1.54 -17.81 4.10
C ASP A 17 0.80 -18.02 2.76
N PRO A 18 1.29 -18.89 1.84
CA PRO A 18 0.59 -19.14 0.59
C PRO A 18 -0.74 -19.86 0.81
N THR A 19 -1.03 -20.30 2.06
CA THR A 19 -2.20 -21.10 2.39
C THR A 19 -3.39 -20.26 2.82
N LEU A 20 -3.23 -18.97 3.12
CA LEU A 20 -4.35 -18.10 3.48
C LEU A 20 -5.39 -18.07 2.35
N GLN A 21 -6.59 -18.51 2.68
CA GLN A 21 -7.72 -18.63 1.76
C GLN A 21 -8.61 -17.39 1.81
N PRO A 22 -9.31 -17.07 0.70
CA PRO A 22 -10.40 -16.10 0.73
C PRO A 22 -11.39 -16.37 1.88
N GLY A 23 -11.68 -15.34 2.68
CA GLY A 23 -12.50 -15.38 3.88
C GLY A 23 -11.70 -15.44 5.19
N GLU A 24 -10.41 -15.76 5.14
CA GLU A 24 -9.55 -15.81 6.32
C GLU A 24 -8.98 -14.44 6.68
N SER A 25 -8.71 -14.25 7.97
CA SER A 25 -8.10 -13.03 8.47
C SER A 25 -6.58 -13.17 8.50
N GLY A 26 -5.88 -12.12 8.09
CA GLY A 26 -4.43 -12.08 8.02
C GLY A 26 -3.90 -10.65 8.04
N TYR A 27 -2.60 -10.53 7.83
CA TYR A 27 -1.93 -9.24 7.72
C TYR A 27 -1.47 -9.00 6.29
N PHE A 28 -1.54 -7.75 5.86
CA PHE A 28 -1.10 -7.34 4.53
C PHE A 28 -0.31 -6.05 4.59
N ALA A 29 0.58 -5.84 3.62
CA ALA A 29 1.35 -4.61 3.47
C ALA A 29 1.40 -4.20 2.01
N GLY A 30 1.64 -2.91 1.79
CA GLY A 30 1.86 -2.36 0.47
C GLY A 30 3.33 -2.41 0.10
N GLU A 31 3.66 -2.68 -1.16
CA GLU A 31 5.06 -2.77 -1.62
C GLU A 31 5.89 -1.50 -1.33
N TRP A 32 5.26 -0.33 -1.23
CA TRP A 32 5.96 0.94 -0.98
C TRP A 32 6.44 1.10 0.46
N LEU A 33 5.98 0.24 1.37
CA LEU A 33 6.44 0.16 2.76
C LEU A 33 7.59 -0.83 2.91
N GLU A 34 7.93 -1.57 1.86
CA GLU A 34 9.01 -2.54 1.87
C GLU A 34 10.37 -1.85 1.88
N TYR A 35 11.26 -2.36 2.71
CA TYR A 35 12.66 -2.06 2.66
C TYR A 35 13.51 -3.32 2.91
N GLN A 36 14.77 -3.26 2.47
CA GLN A 36 15.73 -4.34 2.70
C GLN A 36 16.19 -4.32 4.16
N HIS A 37 16.08 -5.45 4.85
CA HIS A 37 16.55 -5.63 6.22
C HIS A 37 17.31 -6.95 6.33
N ASP A 38 18.57 -6.91 6.77
CA ASP A 38 19.50 -8.05 6.75
C ASP A 38 19.53 -8.76 5.38
N CYS A 39 19.29 -10.07 5.35
CA CYS A 39 19.17 -10.88 4.15
C CYS A 39 17.69 -11.07 3.75
N GLY A 40 16.78 -10.17 4.11
CA GLY A 40 15.35 -10.33 3.88
C GLY A 40 14.63 -9.03 3.56
N ARG A 41 13.31 -9.14 3.43
CA ARG A 41 12.40 -8.02 3.25
C ARG A 41 11.77 -7.69 4.62
N ARG A 42 11.50 -6.42 4.87
CA ARG A 42 10.76 -5.95 6.04
C ARG A 42 9.85 -4.80 5.63
N PHE A 43 8.78 -4.59 6.38
CA PHE A 43 7.79 -3.55 6.08
C PHE A 43 7.71 -2.56 7.22
N GLU A 44 7.61 -1.27 6.90
CA GLU A 44 7.38 -0.23 7.92
C GLU A 44 6.07 -0.50 8.68
N SER A 45 5.02 -0.91 7.95
CA SER A 45 3.71 -1.18 8.51
C SER A 45 3.03 -2.39 7.86
N ALA A 46 2.28 -3.15 8.66
CA ALA A 46 1.31 -4.14 8.21
C ALA A 46 -0.09 -3.86 8.77
N TYR A 47 -1.11 -4.33 8.06
CA TYR A 47 -2.51 -4.00 8.28
C TYR A 47 -3.33 -5.27 8.46
N ALA A 48 -4.15 -5.33 9.51
CA ALA A 48 -5.06 -6.46 9.72
C ALA A 48 -6.26 -6.38 8.78
N GLY A 49 -6.59 -7.49 8.12
CA GLY A 49 -7.75 -7.58 7.24
C GLY A 49 -8.26 -8.99 7.05
N THR A 50 -9.34 -9.10 6.28
CA THR A 50 -9.86 -10.37 5.77
C THR A 50 -9.58 -10.44 4.27
N LEU A 51 -8.94 -11.51 3.83
CA LEU A 51 -8.65 -11.72 2.42
C LEU A 51 -9.96 -11.95 1.67
N VAL A 52 -10.29 -11.08 0.72
CA VAL A 52 -11.52 -11.21 -0.09
C VAL A 52 -11.30 -12.14 -1.26
N ARG A 53 -10.20 -11.94 -1.99
CA ARG A 53 -9.81 -12.71 -3.18
C ARG A 53 -8.39 -12.36 -3.59
N ARG A 54 -7.83 -13.13 -4.52
CA ARG A 54 -6.66 -12.74 -5.32
C ARG A 54 -7.10 -12.43 -6.75
N TRP A 55 -6.57 -11.37 -7.34
CA TRP A 55 -6.90 -10.90 -8.69
C TRP A 55 -5.63 -10.51 -9.42
N GLU A 56 -5.35 -11.16 -10.55
CA GLU A 56 -4.13 -10.94 -11.35
C GLU A 56 -2.83 -11.04 -10.52
N GLY A 57 -2.81 -11.90 -9.50
CA GLY A 57 -1.67 -12.09 -8.60
C GLY A 57 -1.68 -11.18 -7.36
N TRP A 58 -2.58 -10.19 -7.29
CA TRP A 58 -2.68 -9.25 -6.17
C TRP A 58 -3.74 -9.65 -5.16
N ALA A 59 -3.51 -9.38 -3.88
CA ALA A 59 -4.49 -9.62 -2.84
C ALA A 59 -5.47 -8.44 -2.71
N VAL A 60 -6.75 -8.77 -2.49
CA VAL A 60 -7.81 -7.80 -2.19
C VAL A 60 -8.24 -8.04 -0.75
N TRP A 61 -8.19 -7.00 0.07
CA TRP A 61 -8.44 -7.11 1.51
C TRP A 61 -9.64 -6.27 1.93
N GLU A 62 -10.40 -6.79 2.87
CA GLU A 62 -11.41 -6.05 3.61
C GLU A 62 -10.84 -5.67 4.98
N CYS A 63 -10.86 -4.38 5.34
CA CYS A 63 -10.36 -3.90 6.62
C CYS A 63 -11.33 -2.95 7.33
N THR A 64 -11.07 -2.67 8.60
CA THR A 64 -11.87 -1.71 9.39
C THR A 64 -11.53 -0.27 9.01
N ARG A 65 -12.37 0.69 9.41
CA ARG A 65 -12.09 2.12 9.21
C ARG A 65 -10.76 2.55 9.83
N ASP A 66 -10.44 2.06 11.02
CA ASP A 66 -9.20 2.44 11.73
C ASP A 66 -7.96 1.92 11.00
N VAL A 67 -8.01 0.69 10.48
CA VAL A 67 -6.94 0.13 9.65
C VAL A 67 -6.81 0.90 8.33
N ALA A 68 -7.94 1.22 7.69
CA ALA A 68 -7.92 2.03 6.48
C ALA A 68 -7.34 3.43 6.74
N ALA A 69 -7.67 4.06 7.88
CA ALA A 69 -7.14 5.36 8.27
C ALA A 69 -5.63 5.33 8.52
N ALA A 70 -5.10 4.24 9.09
CA ALA A 70 -3.66 4.03 9.19
C ALA A 70 -3.00 4.00 7.80
N ALA A 71 -3.57 3.25 6.85
CA ALA A 71 -3.05 3.21 5.49
C ALA A 71 -3.06 4.58 4.79
N VAL A 72 -4.13 5.38 4.97
CA VAL A 72 -4.16 6.78 4.47
C VAL A 72 -3.04 7.62 5.09
N THR A 73 -2.81 7.45 6.40
CA THR A 73 -1.78 8.20 7.14
C THR A 73 -0.37 7.84 6.67
N ASP A 74 -0.09 6.56 6.45
CA ASP A 74 1.20 6.08 5.98
C ASP A 74 1.45 6.51 4.53
N GLN A 75 0.42 6.53 3.68
CA GLN A 75 0.53 7.09 2.33
C GLN A 75 0.88 8.59 2.36
N GLU A 76 0.29 9.35 3.27
CA GLU A 76 0.62 10.77 3.43
C GLU A 76 2.06 10.95 3.93
N ALA A 77 2.51 10.09 4.85
CA ALA A 77 3.89 10.09 5.32
C ALA A 77 4.88 9.76 4.19
N ALA A 78 4.59 8.74 3.38
CA ALA A 78 5.37 8.39 2.21
C ALA A 78 5.43 9.56 1.21
N ARG A 79 4.31 10.24 0.94
CA ARG A 79 4.31 11.43 0.07
C ARG A 79 5.19 12.55 0.61
N ARG A 80 5.17 12.81 1.92
CA ARG A 80 6.05 13.82 2.55
C ARG A 80 7.52 13.42 2.43
N HIS A 81 7.84 12.15 2.67
CA HIS A 81 9.19 11.62 2.51
C HIS A 81 9.70 11.79 1.08
N TRP A 82 8.98 11.28 0.08
CA TRP A 82 9.39 11.34 -1.32
C TRP A 82 9.47 12.75 -1.87
N ARG A 83 8.61 13.67 -1.41
CA ARG A 83 8.75 15.10 -1.72
C ARG A 83 10.12 15.63 -1.29
N ALA A 84 10.51 15.39 -0.04
CA ALA A 84 11.79 15.84 0.48
C ALA A 84 12.98 15.22 -0.27
N VAL A 85 12.89 13.93 -0.63
CA VAL A 85 13.89 13.24 -1.45
C VAL A 85 14.04 13.91 -2.82
N TYR A 86 12.93 14.18 -3.52
CA TYR A 86 12.96 14.82 -4.84
C TYR A 86 13.45 16.26 -4.81
N GLU A 87 13.06 17.04 -3.79
CA GLU A 87 13.58 18.39 -3.58
C GLU A 87 15.10 18.37 -3.34
N ALA A 88 15.60 17.43 -2.53
CA ALA A 88 17.04 17.26 -2.30
C ALA A 88 17.80 16.85 -3.57
N GLN A 89 17.14 16.18 -4.51
CA GLN A 89 17.66 15.87 -5.84
C GLN A 89 17.54 17.04 -6.84
N GLY A 90 17.02 18.19 -6.41
CA GLY A 90 16.86 19.39 -7.23
C GLY A 90 15.64 19.36 -8.17
N VAL A 91 14.71 18.43 -7.97
CA VAL A 91 13.44 18.41 -8.69
C VAL A 91 12.58 19.56 -8.17
N THR A 92 12.07 20.38 -9.08
CA THR A 92 11.27 21.57 -8.77
C THR A 92 9.91 21.52 -9.46
N GLU A 93 9.00 22.38 -9.04
CA GLU A 93 7.69 22.50 -9.67
C GLU A 93 7.79 22.98 -11.13
N PRO A 94 6.89 22.54 -12.03
CA PRO A 94 5.76 21.62 -11.81
C PRO A 94 6.13 20.14 -11.95
N LYS A 95 7.42 19.82 -12.16
CA LYS A 95 7.88 18.44 -12.34
C LYS A 95 7.76 17.65 -11.04
N LEU A 96 8.08 18.28 -9.91
CA LEU A 96 7.98 17.68 -8.58
C LEU A 96 6.58 17.11 -8.31
N SER A 97 5.53 17.93 -8.44
CA SER A 97 4.16 17.45 -8.21
C SER A 97 3.78 16.32 -9.16
N ARG A 98 4.10 16.43 -10.46
CA ARG A 98 3.78 15.35 -11.42
C ARG A 98 4.48 14.03 -11.12
N THR A 99 5.76 14.08 -10.75
CA THR A 99 6.51 12.88 -10.38
C THR A 99 5.94 12.28 -9.10
N LEU A 100 5.70 13.10 -8.07
CA LEU A 100 5.14 12.64 -6.81
C LEU A 100 3.74 12.03 -6.98
N ASP A 101 2.88 12.61 -7.81
CA ASP A 101 1.53 12.09 -8.06
C ASP A 101 1.53 10.79 -8.88
N ALA A 102 2.55 10.57 -9.72
CA ALA A 102 2.73 9.33 -10.46
C ALA A 102 3.32 8.20 -9.57
N ASP A 103 4.26 8.53 -8.69
CA ASP A 103 4.93 7.53 -7.85
C ASP A 103 4.12 7.17 -6.61
N VAL A 104 3.46 8.16 -5.99
CA VAL A 104 2.69 7.97 -4.75
C VAL A 104 1.41 8.78 -4.85
N CYS A 105 0.37 8.25 -5.50
CA CYS A 105 -0.88 8.98 -5.75
C CYS A 105 -1.45 9.63 -4.46
N PRO A 106 -1.99 10.88 -4.53
CA PRO A 106 -2.68 11.50 -3.41
C PRO A 106 -3.83 10.63 -2.92
N MET A 107 -3.90 10.40 -1.60
CA MET A 107 -4.99 9.70 -0.94
C MET A 107 -5.50 10.56 0.22
N ALA A 108 -6.83 10.70 0.31
CA ALA A 108 -7.46 11.48 1.37
C ALA A 108 -8.86 10.95 1.70
N TRP A 109 -9.39 11.38 2.84
CA TRP A 109 -10.78 11.17 3.20
C TRP A 109 -11.68 12.27 2.61
N ASP A 110 -12.79 11.86 2.00
CA ASP A 110 -13.95 12.67 1.64
C ASP A 110 -15.15 12.15 2.44
N GLY A 111 -15.32 12.67 3.66
CA GLY A 111 -16.27 12.12 4.63
C GLY A 111 -15.88 10.71 5.09
N ASP A 112 -16.70 9.72 4.73
CA ASP A 112 -16.46 8.31 4.97
C ASP A 112 -15.87 7.58 3.76
N VAL A 113 -15.62 8.26 2.65
CA VAL A 113 -15.05 7.70 1.43
C VAL A 113 -13.56 7.99 1.36
N ILE A 114 -12.76 7.00 0.97
CA ILE A 114 -11.34 7.24 0.62
C ILE A 114 -11.28 7.58 -0.85
N VAL A 115 -10.60 8.68 -1.18
CA VAL A 115 -10.47 9.20 -2.54
C VAL A 115 -9.00 9.14 -2.93
N VAL A 116 -8.70 8.52 -4.07
CA VAL A 116 -7.35 8.43 -4.63
C VAL A 116 -7.31 9.15 -5.97
N ASP A 117 -6.43 10.14 -6.07
CA ASP A 117 -6.21 10.87 -7.32
C ASP A 117 -5.24 10.15 -8.23
N ARG A 118 -5.78 9.55 -9.30
CA ARG A 118 -5.04 8.75 -10.27
C ARG A 118 -4.77 9.44 -11.58
N ARG A 119 -5.10 10.73 -11.70
CA ARG A 119 -4.98 11.45 -12.99
C ARG A 119 -3.55 11.47 -13.53
N ALA A 120 -2.56 11.45 -12.64
CA ALA A 120 -1.16 11.35 -13.01
C ALA A 120 -0.77 10.03 -13.71
N LEU A 121 -1.59 8.98 -13.57
CA LEU A 121 -1.41 7.68 -14.21
C LEU A 121 -2.09 7.60 -15.60
N GLY A 122 -2.68 8.70 -16.08
CA GLY A 122 -3.39 8.72 -17.36
C GLY A 122 -4.75 8.03 -17.34
N GLU A 123 -5.32 7.82 -16.15
CA GLU A 123 -6.69 7.32 -16.03
C GLU A 123 -7.68 8.48 -16.23
N ASP A 124 -8.51 8.36 -17.27
CA ASP A 124 -9.55 9.34 -17.63
C ASP A 124 -10.76 9.33 -16.66
N ALA A 125 -10.74 8.44 -15.66
CA ALA A 125 -11.82 8.26 -14.70
C ALA A 125 -11.75 9.27 -13.55
N GLU A 126 -12.93 9.57 -12.97
CA GLU A 126 -13.07 10.22 -11.68
C GLU A 126 -12.22 9.51 -10.61
N TYR A 127 -11.82 10.21 -9.55
CA TYR A 127 -11.02 9.65 -8.45
C TYR A 127 -11.46 8.22 -8.09
N LEU A 128 -10.50 7.32 -7.79
CA LEU A 128 -10.88 6.03 -7.22
C LEU A 128 -11.52 6.30 -5.84
N ARG A 129 -12.79 5.93 -5.71
CA ARG A 129 -13.57 6.07 -4.48
C ARG A 129 -13.72 4.71 -3.82
N ILE A 130 -13.32 4.62 -2.56
CA ILE A 130 -13.46 3.43 -1.71
C ILE A 130 -14.46 3.78 -0.62
N GLU A 131 -15.70 3.35 -0.81
CA GLU A 131 -16.78 3.52 0.15
C GLU A 131 -16.77 2.35 1.16
N PRO A 132 -17.24 2.59 2.40
CA PRO A 132 -17.50 1.48 3.31
C PRO A 132 -18.62 0.61 2.75
N ASN A 133 -18.47 -0.70 2.86
CA ASN A 133 -19.56 -1.62 2.53
C ASN A 133 -20.66 -1.61 3.61
N GLU A 134 -21.70 -2.44 3.44
CA GLU A 134 -22.83 -2.55 4.38
C GLU A 134 -22.43 -2.88 5.83
N ARG A 135 -21.22 -3.41 6.03
CA ARG A 135 -20.65 -3.74 7.35
C ARG A 135 -19.73 -2.66 7.91
N GLY A 136 -19.63 -1.50 7.24
CA GLY A 136 -18.74 -0.40 7.61
C GLY A 136 -17.26 -0.68 7.32
N ARG A 137 -16.95 -1.63 6.44
CA ARG A 137 -15.58 -2.07 6.12
C ARG A 137 -15.13 -1.60 4.74
N TYR A 138 -13.84 -1.38 4.59
CA TYR A 138 -13.22 -0.87 3.37
C TYR A 138 -12.58 -2.00 2.60
N VAL A 139 -12.89 -2.12 1.31
CA VAL A 139 -12.22 -3.07 0.43
C VAL A 139 -11.07 -2.37 -0.27
N VAL A 140 -9.85 -2.62 0.19
CA VAL A 140 -8.63 -2.10 -0.42
C VAL A 140 -8.15 -3.08 -1.49
N MET A 141 -7.95 -2.58 -2.70
CA MET A 141 -7.70 -3.41 -3.89
C MET A 141 -6.26 -3.34 -4.39
N GLY A 142 -5.80 -4.50 -4.88
CA GLY A 142 -4.67 -4.68 -5.79
C GLY A 142 -4.95 -4.11 -7.18
N GLY A 143 -4.21 -3.06 -7.57
CA GLY A 143 -4.29 -2.46 -8.91
C GLY A 143 -3.66 -1.07 -8.99
N LEU A 144 -3.70 -0.35 -7.88
CA LEU A 144 -2.86 0.84 -7.59
C LEU A 144 -1.77 0.54 -6.57
N TRP A 145 -2.19 -0.24 -5.58
CA TRP A 145 -1.42 -0.66 -4.43
C TRP A 145 -1.31 -2.15 -4.55
N THR A 146 -0.12 -2.64 -4.79
CA THR A 146 0.14 -4.08 -4.72
C THR A 146 0.16 -4.44 -3.23
N TRP A 147 -1.00 -4.85 -2.74
CA TRP A 147 -1.11 -5.42 -1.41
C TRP A 147 -0.69 -6.87 -1.49
N GLU A 148 0.28 -7.23 -0.67
CA GLU A 148 0.69 -8.60 -0.45
C GLU A 148 0.41 -8.99 0.99
N GLU A 149 0.19 -10.28 1.16
CA GLU A 149 0.12 -10.88 2.48
C GLU A 149 1.50 -10.89 3.11
N VAL A 150 1.60 -10.56 4.40
CA VAL A 150 2.89 -10.52 5.10
C VAL A 150 2.81 -11.16 6.47
N PRO A 151 3.87 -11.83 6.94
CA PRO A 151 4.00 -12.23 8.34
C PRO A 151 3.95 -11.01 9.27
N VAL A 152 3.31 -11.17 10.43
CA VAL A 152 3.17 -10.08 11.40
C VAL A 152 4.52 -9.60 11.96
N ASP A 153 5.51 -10.49 12.04
CA ASP A 153 6.87 -10.22 12.53
C ASP A 153 7.80 -9.62 11.45
N ALA A 154 7.36 -9.64 10.19
CA ALA A 154 8.01 -8.95 9.08
C ALA A 154 7.68 -7.45 9.03
N ALA A 155 6.86 -6.93 9.96
CA ALA A 155 6.53 -5.51 10.06
C ALA A 155 7.04 -4.85 11.35
N ASP A 156 7.43 -3.59 11.26
CA ASP A 156 7.80 -2.79 12.44
C ASP A 156 6.58 -2.31 13.23
N THR A 157 5.53 -1.93 12.50
CA THR A 157 4.26 -1.49 13.06
C THR A 157 3.12 -2.36 12.54
N VAL A 158 2.18 -2.71 13.41
CA VAL A 158 0.99 -3.51 13.05
C VAL A 158 -0.27 -2.73 13.40
N HIS A 159 -1.13 -2.53 12.41
CA HIS A 159 -2.40 -1.82 12.54
C HIS A 159 -3.57 -2.78 12.60
N GLY A 160 -4.32 -2.72 13.70
CA GLY A 160 -5.45 -3.61 13.95
C GLY A 160 -5.02 -4.99 14.43
N THR A 161 -6.00 -5.87 14.62
CA THR A 161 -5.79 -7.22 15.13
C THR A 161 -6.67 -8.20 14.36
N VAL A 162 -6.11 -9.34 13.95
CA VAL A 162 -6.89 -10.47 13.46
C VAL A 162 -7.43 -11.26 14.65
N THR A 163 -8.71 -11.63 14.62
CA THR A 163 -9.28 -12.56 15.62
C THR A 163 -9.14 -13.97 15.05
N VAL A 164 -8.42 -14.83 15.76
CA VAL A 164 -8.22 -16.24 15.43
C VAL A 164 -9.37 -17.08 15.99
#